data_AF-A0A382ZUL3-F1
#
_entry.id   AF-A0A382ZUL3-F1
#
_cell.length_a   1.000
_cell.length_b   1.000
_cell.length_c   1.000
_cell.angle_alpha   90.00
_cell.angle_beta   90.00
_cell.angle_gamma   90.00
#
_symmetry.space_group_name_H-M   'P 1'
#
loop_
_entity.id
_entity.type
_entity.pdbx_description
1 polymer ?
#
loop_
_entity_poly.entity_id
_entity_poly.type
_entity_poly.pdbx_seq_one_letter_code
_entity_poly.pdbx_strand_id
1 'polypeptide(L)' 'MQPERIVSKQIEAARVSLTRYMKRTGKVWLRIFPNIPVSKKPTEVRMGKGKGA' A
#
# COMPACT_ATOMS: atom_id res chain seq x y z
N MET A 1 -16.42 7.80 7.76
CA MET A 1 -15.23 7.01 7.38
C MET A 1 -15.70 5.69 6.80
N GLN A 2 -15.44 5.44 5.53
CA GLN A 2 -15.79 4.17 4.88
C GLN A 2 -14.59 3.21 4.97
N PRO A 3 -14.80 1.89 5.13
CA PRO A 3 -13.71 0.93 5.15
C PRO A 3 -13.13 0.80 3.74
N GLU A 4 -11.88 1.20 3.58
CA GLU A 4 -11.14 1.04 2.33
C GLU A 4 -9.84 0.29 2.58
N ARG A 5 -9.42 -0.52 1.60
CA ARG A 5 -8.19 -1.31 1.70
C ARG A 5 -6.99 -0.37 1.59
N ILE A 6 -6.15 -0.36 2.62
CA ILE A 6 -4.91 0.40 2.61
C ILE A 6 -3.81 -0.43 1.93
N VAL A 7 -3.27 0.09 0.84
CA VAL A 7 -2.16 -0.51 0.09
C VAL A 7 -0.83 -0.12 0.72
N SER A 8 0.17 -1.00 0.69
CA SER A 8 1.53 -0.73 1.19
C SER A 8 2.13 0.59 0.67
N LYS A 9 1.92 0.89 -0.62
CA LYS A 9 2.37 2.14 -1.26
C LYS A 9 1.74 3.39 -0.63
N GLN A 10 0.49 3.33 -0.20
CA GLN A 10 -0.20 4.47 0.43
C GLN A 10 0.36 4.75 1.83
N ILE A 11 0.64 3.68 2.60
CA ILE A 11 1.28 3.78 3.91
C ILE A 11 2.65 4.46 3.78
N GLU A 12 3.43 4.05 2.79
CA GLU A 12 4.76 4.61 2.55
C GLU A 12 4.69 6.07 2.08
N ALA A 13 3.74 6.40 1.20
CA ALA A 13 3.49 7.78 0.78
C ALA A 13 3.17 8.71 1.97
N ALA A 14 2.31 8.24 2.89
CA ALA A 14 1.96 8.96 4.11
C ALA A 14 3.18 9.14 5.04
N ARG A 15 4.01 8.10 5.19
CA ARG A 15 5.23 8.18 6.00
C ARG A 15 6.23 9.20 5.44
N VAL A 16 6.45 9.18 4.13
CA VAL A 16 7.36 10.10 3.45
C VAL A 16 6.86 11.54 3.54
N SER A 17 5.56 11.78 3.34
CA SER A 17 4.99 13.12 3.46
C SER A 17 5.13 13.67 4.88
N LEU A 18 4.84 12.87 5.92
CA LEU A 18 5.03 13.27 7.32
C LEU A 18 6.50 13.57 7.61
N THR A 19 7.41 12.71 7.15
CA THR A 19 8.86 12.88 7.36
C THR A 19 9.39 14.15 6.70
N ARG A 20 8.89 14.50 5.51
CA ARG A 20 9.24 15.75 4.81
C ARG A 20 8.70 16.97 5.56
N TYR A 21 7.45 16.92 5.99
CA TYR A 21 6.83 18.02 6.75
C TYR A 21 7.57 18.30 8.07
N MET A 22 7.97 17.24 8.78
CA MET A 22 8.72 17.34 10.04
C MET A 22 10.21 17.66 9.84
N LYS A 23 10.67 17.93 8.60
CA LYS A 23 12.09 18.17 8.27
C LYS A 23 13.02 17.07 8.80
N ARG A 24 12.54 15.82 8.79
CA ARG A 24 13.27 14.62 9.29
C ARG A 24 13.64 14.65 10.78
N THR A 25 12.96 15.49 11.57
CA THR A 25 13.11 15.50 13.02
C THR A 25 11.97 14.73 13.69
N GLY A 26 12.26 13.97 14.75
CA GLY A 26 11.28 13.15 15.47
C GLY A 26 11.10 11.72 14.94
N LYS A 27 10.17 10.98 15.57
CA LYS A 27 9.84 9.58 15.23
C LYS A 27 8.36 9.46 14.89
N VAL A 28 8.05 8.72 13.83
CA VAL A 28 6.69 8.45 13.36
C VAL A 28 6.44 6.96 13.43
N TRP A 29 5.30 6.57 14.00
CA TRP A 29 4.91 5.18 14.13
C TRP A 29 3.66 4.90 13.30
N LEU A 30 3.70 3.84 12.51
CA LEU A 30 2.56 3.32 11.77
C LEU A 30 1.88 2.25 12.63
N ARG A 31 0.58 2.44 12.91
CA ARG A 31 -0.21 1.48 13.71
C ARG A 31 -0.83 0.35 12.88
N ILE A 32 -0.69 0.41 11.56
CA ILE A 32 -1.32 -0.51 10.60
C ILE A 32 -0.25 -1.24 9.79
N PHE A 33 -0.51 -2.50 9.47
CA PHE A 33 0.36 -3.34 8.64
C PHE A 33 -0.42 -3.93 7.46
N PRO A 34 0.08 -3.84 6.22
CA PRO A 34 -0.59 -4.40 5.05
C PRO A 34 -0.32 -5.91 4.97
N ASN A 35 -1.24 -6.73 5.52
CA ASN A 35 -1.10 -8.19 5.57
C ASN A 35 -1.74 -8.93 4.40
N ILE A 36 -2.57 -8.28 3.59
CA ILE A 36 -3.36 -8.96 2.55
C ILE A 36 -2.68 -8.81 1.19
N PRO A 37 -2.10 -9.88 0.60
CA PRO A 37 -1.57 -9.83 -0.75
C PRO A 37 -2.71 -9.72 -1.76
N VAL A 38 -2.60 -8.77 -2.69
CA VAL A 38 -3.51 -8.59 -3.83
C VAL A 38 -2.72 -8.88 -5.08
N SER A 39 -3.17 -9.85 -5.85
CA SER A 39 -2.51 -10.30 -7.06
C SER A 39 -3.29 -9.85 -8.28
N LYS A 40 -2.62 -9.56 -9.41
CA LYS A 40 -3.28 -9.01 -10.60
C LYS A 40 -2.81 -9.72 -11.86
N LYS A 41 -3.76 -10.12 -12.71
CA LYS A 41 -3.43 -10.65 -14.04
C LYS A 41 -3.00 -9.51 -14.98
N PRO A 42 -2.04 -9.75 -15.89
CA PRO A 42 -1.74 -8.81 -16.96
C PRO A 42 -3.00 -8.43 -17.74
N THR A 43 -3.08 -7.19 -18.22
CA THR A 43 -4.29 -6.68 -18.89
C THR A 43 -4.60 -7.40 -20.21
N GLU A 44 -3.59 -8.02 -20.84
CA GLU A 44 -3.69 -8.62 -22.18
C GLU A 44 -4.16 -10.08 -22.18
N VAL A 45 -4.33 -10.71 -21.00
CA VAL A 45 -4.71 -12.13 -20.92
C VAL A 45 -6.19 -12.32 -20.60
N ARG A 46 -6.83 -13.26 -21.30
CA ARG A 46 -8.20 -13.70 -20.99
C ARG A 46 -8.24 -14.40 -19.63
N MET A 47 -9.43 -14.46 -19.03
CA MET A 47 -9.67 -15.21 -17.80
C MET A 47 -9.34 -16.71 -18.01
N GLY A 48 -8.82 -17.37 -16.96
CA GLY A 48 -8.21 -18.71 -17.04
C GLY A 48 -6.70 -18.72 -16.73
N LYS A 49 -6.05 -19.89 -16.82
CA LYS A 49 -4.59 -20.11 -16.65
C LYS A 49 -3.96 -19.79 -15.28
N GLY A 50 -4.71 -19.94 -14.18
CA GLY A 50 -4.18 -19.78 -12.82
C GLY A 50 -4.28 -18.37 -12.25
N LYS A 51 -3.65 -18.14 -11.08
CA LYS A 51 -3.66 -16.86 -10.35
C LYS A 51 -2.52 -15.97 -10.87
N GLY A 52 -2.82 -14.72 -11.23
CA GLY A 52 -1.78 -13.72 -11.54
C GLY A 52 -0.98 -13.43 -10.27
N ALA A 53 0.32 -13.17 -10.39
CA ALA A 53 1.15 -12.73 -9.27
C ALA A 53 0.76 -11.31 -8.80
#